data_AF-A0A660NBK3-F1
#
_entry.id   AF-A0A660NBK3-F1
#
_cell.length_a   1.000
_cell.length_b   1.000
_cell.length_c   1.000
_cell.angle_alpha   90.00
_cell.angle_beta   90.00
_cell.angle_gamma   90.00
#
_symmetry.space_group_name_H-M   'P 1'
#
loop_
_entity.id
_entity.type
_entity.pdbx_description
1 polymer ?
#
loop_
_entity_poly.entity_id
_entity_poly.type
_entity_poly.pdbx_seq_one_letter_code
_entity_poly.pdbx_strand_id
1 'polypeptide(L)' 'MERYKAEFIEFMIDCEVLKFGDFVTKSGRKTPFFVNTGFYRT' A
#
# COMPACT_ATOMS: atom_id res chain seq x y z
N MET A 1 10.51 -13.13 8.19
CA MET A 1 9.11 -12.72 7.89
C MET A 1 8.33 -13.99 7.60
N GLU A 2 7.09 -14.12 8.07
CA GLU A 2 6.23 -15.25 7.66
C GLU A 2 5.91 -15.11 6.17
N ARG A 3 5.90 -16.22 5.42
CA ARG A 3 5.77 -16.23 3.95
C ARG A 3 4.52 -15.50 3.46
N TYR A 4 3.37 -15.72 4.10
CA TYR A 4 2.11 -15.09 3.72
C TYR A 4 2.15 -13.55 3.81
N LYS A 5 3.00 -12.97 4.67
CA LYS A 5 3.14 -11.51 4.78
C LYS A 5 3.81 -10.91 3.55
N ALA A 6 4.81 -11.60 2.99
CA ALA A 6 5.48 -11.16 1.77
C ALA A 6 4.53 -11.27 0.57
N GLU A 7 3.86 -12.41 0.43
CA GLU A 7 2.87 -12.66 -0.63
C GLU A 7 1.72 -11.63 -0.57
N PHE A 8 1.30 -11.23 0.63
CA PHE A 8 0.28 -10.20 0.77
C PHE A 8 0.76 -8.81 0.36
N ILE A 9 2.01 -8.44 0.66
CA ILE A 9 2.58 -7.15 0.23
C ILE A 9 2.72 -7.11 -1.30
N GLU A 10 3.17 -8.20 -1.93
CA GLU A 10 3.23 -8.33 -3.39
C GLU A 10 1.85 -8.16 -4.01
N PHE A 11 0.84 -8.84 -3.48
CA PHE A 11 -0.55 -8.69 -3.90
C PHE A 11 -1.06 -7.23 -3.78
N MET A 12 -0.70 -6.52 -2.71
CA MET A 12 -1.08 -5.10 -2.54
C MET A 12 -0.45 -4.20 -3.60
N ILE A 13 0.78 -4.49 -4.05
CA ILE A 13 1.46 -3.75 -5.11
C ILE A 13 0.77 -4.04 -6.45
N ASP A 14 0.52 -5.32 -6.75
CA ASP A 14 -0.13 -5.75 -7.99
C ASP A 14 -1.54 -5.17 -8.16
N CYS A 15 -2.29 -5.04 -7.06
CA CYS A 15 -3.62 -4.42 -7.05
C CYS A 15 -3.60 -2.89 -7.05
N GLU A 16 -2.42 -2.25 -7.13
CA GLU A 16 -2.26 -0.81 -6.98
C GLU A 16 -2.77 -0.23 -5.63
N VAL A 17 -2.95 -1.09 -4.63
CA VAL A 17 -3.39 -0.70 -3.29
C VAL A 17 -2.24 -0.06 -2.51
N LEU A 18 -1.03 -0.61 -2.61
CA LEU A 18 0.19 -0.05 -2.02
C LEU A 18 0.99 0.69 -3.10
N LYS A 19 1.16 2.00 -2.94
CA LYS A 19 1.95 2.85 -3.84
C LYS A 19 3.11 3.50 -3.11
N PHE A 20 4.25 3.63 -3.77
CA PHE A 20 5.45 4.33 -3.27
C PHE A 20 5.63 5.67 -3.98
N GLY A 21 6.11 6.67 -3.25
CA GLY A 21 6.23 8.05 -3.71
C GLY A 21 6.08 9.05 -2.57
N ASP A 22 6.02 10.34 -2.89
CA ASP A 22 5.86 11.39 -1.88
C ASP A 22 4.38 11.66 -1.61
N PHE A 23 3.90 11.24 -0.44
CA PHE A 23 2.52 11.46 0.00
C PHE A 23 2.46 12.28 1.28
N VAL A 24 1.34 12.99 1.45
CA VAL A 24 0.99 13.68 2.70
C VAL A 24 -0.30 13.06 3.24
N THR A 25 -0.25 12.55 4.46
CA THR A 25 -1.43 11.97 5.12
C THR A 25 -2.41 13.05 5.58
N LYS A 26 -3.63 12.65 5.98
CA LYS A 26 -4.63 13.59 6.52
C LYS A 26 -4.16 14.35 7.77
N SER A 27 -3.21 13.79 8.53
CA SER A 27 -2.60 14.48 9.68
C SER A 27 -1.45 15.42 9.30
N GLY A 28 -1.15 15.58 8.00
CA GLY A 28 -0.07 16.42 7.49
C GLY A 28 1.31 15.76 7.48
N ARG A 29 1.42 14.47 7.84
CA ARG A 29 2.71 13.76 7.85
C ARG A 29 3.12 13.38 6.44
N LYS A 30 4.38 13.64 6.08
CA LYS A 30 5.00 13.11 4.86
C LYS A 30 5.30 11.62 5.04
N THR A 31 5.00 10.81 4.03
CA THR A 31 5.24 9.37 4.03
C THR A 31 5.69 8.91 2.64
N PRO A 32 6.63 7.96 2.53
CA PRO A 32 7.13 7.46 1.25
C PRO A 32 6.21 6.43 0.59
N PHE A 33 5.08 6.12 1.22
CA PHE A 33 4.07 5.19 0.69
C PHE A 33 2.66 5.55 1.14
N PHE A 34 1.68 5.10 0.36
CA PHE A 34 0.26 5.23 0.68
C PHE A 34 -0.48 3.92 0.38
N VAL A 35 -1.47 3.60 1.21
CA VAL A 35 -2.33 2.42 1.06
C VAL A 35 -3.75 2.89 0.77
N ASN A 36 -4.29 2.53 -0.39
CA ASN A 36 -5.68 2.78 -0.79
C ASN A 36 -6.41 1.46 -1.07
N THR A 37 -7.12 0.94 -0.07
CA THR A 37 -7.85 -0.32 -0.18
C THR A 37 -9.08 -0.26 -1.08
N GLY A 38 -9.46 0.92 -1.58
CA GLY A 38 -10.54 1.06 -2.57
C GLY A 38 -10.19 0.49 -3.95
N PHE A 39 -8.93 0.13 -4.20
CA PHE A 39 -8.52 -0.54 -5.44
C PHE A 39 -8.71 -2.06 -5.44
N TYR A 40 -9.05 -2.69 -4.31
CA TYR A 40 -9.46 -4.09 -4.33
C TYR A 40 -10.74 -4.26 -5.16
N ARG A 41 -10.66 -5.07 -6.21
CA ARG A 41 -11.79 -5.44 -7.07
C ARG A 41 -12.12 -6.91 -6.83
N THR A 42 -13.41 -7.23 -6.78
CA THR A 42 -13.95 -8.60 -6.72
C THR A 42 -14.14 -9.18 -8.10
#